data_AF-A0A0G1PGJ3-F1
#
_entry.id   AF-A0A0G1PGJ3-F1
#
_cell.length_a   1.000
_cell.length_b   1.000
_cell.length_c   1.000
_cell.angle_alpha   90.00
_cell.angle_beta   90.00
_cell.angle_gamma   90.00
#
_symmetry.space_group_name_H-M   'P 1'
#
loop_
_entity.id
_entity.type
_entity.pdbx_description
1 polymer ?
#
loop_
_entity_poly.entity_id
_entity_poly.type
_entity_poly.pdbx_seq_one_letter_code
_entity_poly.pdbx_strand_id
1 'polypeptide(L)'
;MPEQNPSTIQLPSPPSPQKEEPVVIFTMPESYRHGAVVQAHIPSLAKKVSPPVVPAAPQKAQTIPPKKSPSTPLLKKKSLVSPWVLLAGGIFILALAIAGGILYLNRPTSTPMVTKPPVEQVFPPADTVTDFEDTNPSEEVDVPPADVFEIEAVPGQDADSDGLSNVEERLLYGTDVSLPDTDRDGFLDGNEVFHGYTPNGLSPSTLRETATVKVFDWQDGGLSILIPKGWTIKEEEGLVRFGATTGEWFLFQKVSKTFEESVIAKDENQYEMTTKQGYRALMSENQQTVIFEVGSQVYELEYDVGIKGTLDYVQTFYMTLNTLFPL
;
A
#
# COMPACT_ATOMS: atom_id res chain seq x y z
N MET A 1 -43.96 -59.93 17.60
CA MET A 1 -43.10 -58.75 17.77
C MET A 1 -41.85 -58.99 16.93
N PRO A 2 -41.62 -58.25 15.84
CA PRO A 2 -40.34 -58.28 15.14
C PRO A 2 -39.42 -57.18 15.68
N GLU A 3 -38.18 -57.55 15.99
CA GLU A 3 -37.09 -56.67 16.44
C GLU A 3 -36.75 -55.61 15.39
N GLN A 4 -36.61 -54.36 15.84
CA GLN A 4 -36.04 -53.28 15.03
C GLN A 4 -34.51 -53.30 15.13
N ASN A 5 -33.86 -53.32 13.97
CA ASN A 5 -32.43 -53.14 13.82
C ASN A 5 -32.05 -51.68 14.16
N PRO A 6 -31.02 -51.39 14.98
CA PRO A 6 -30.62 -50.02 15.25
C PRO A 6 -29.88 -49.42 14.04
N SER A 7 -30.33 -48.25 13.59
CA SER A 7 -29.68 -47.45 12.56
C SER A 7 -28.23 -47.14 12.94
N THR A 8 -27.30 -47.61 12.11
CA THR A 8 -25.87 -47.27 12.22
C THR A 8 -25.68 -45.79 11.85
N ILE A 9 -25.22 -44.98 12.79
CA ILE A 9 -24.80 -43.59 12.56
C ILE A 9 -23.49 -43.65 11.76
N GLN A 10 -23.51 -43.23 10.49
CA GLN A 10 -22.28 -42.98 9.72
C GLN A 10 -21.60 -41.74 10.28
N LEU A 11 -20.42 -41.90 10.88
CA LEU A 11 -19.53 -40.77 11.16
C LEU A 11 -19.03 -40.18 9.83
N PRO A 12 -18.89 -38.85 9.72
CA PRO A 12 -18.26 -38.24 8.55
C PRO A 12 -16.83 -38.73 8.40
N SER A 13 -16.44 -39.06 7.17
CA SER A 13 -15.06 -39.44 6.85
C SER A 13 -14.12 -38.27 7.15
N PRO A 14 -12.92 -38.51 7.71
CA PRO A 14 -11.96 -37.44 7.93
C PRO A 14 -11.57 -36.80 6.59
N PRO A 15 -11.33 -35.47 6.55
CA PRO A 15 -10.86 -34.81 5.35
C PRO A 15 -9.55 -35.48 4.90
N SER A 16 -9.46 -35.76 3.59
CA SER A 16 -8.22 -36.26 3.00
C SER A 16 -7.10 -35.26 3.27
N PRO A 17 -5.87 -35.70 3.61
CA PRO A 17 -4.76 -34.79 3.83
C PRO A 17 -4.53 -34.03 2.53
N GLN A 18 -4.82 -32.73 2.55
CA GLN A 18 -4.40 -31.83 1.49
C GLN A 18 -2.87 -31.86 1.49
N LYS A 19 -2.31 -32.09 0.31
CA LYS A 19 -0.87 -32.10 0.09
C LYS A 19 -0.39 -30.67 0.30
N GLU A 20 0.12 -30.36 1.49
CA GLU A 20 0.80 -29.10 1.78
C GLU A 20 2.00 -29.02 0.83
N GLU A 21 1.87 -28.24 -0.24
CA GLU A 21 3.03 -27.87 -1.05
C GLU A 21 3.88 -26.94 -0.18
N PRO A 22 5.20 -27.17 -0.08
CA PRO A 22 6.04 -26.32 0.74
C PRO A 22 5.99 -24.91 0.15
N VAL A 23 5.53 -23.95 0.95
CA VAL A 23 5.64 -22.52 0.62
C VAL A 23 7.13 -22.21 0.51
N VAL A 24 7.60 -21.97 -0.72
CA VAL A 24 8.98 -21.56 -0.97
C VAL A 24 9.02 -20.05 -0.86
N ILE A 25 9.41 -19.54 0.30
CA ILE A 25 9.60 -18.10 0.51
C ILE A 25 10.94 -17.70 -0.11
N PHE A 26 10.91 -16.84 -1.12
CA PHE A 26 12.10 -16.21 -1.68
C PHE A 26 12.40 -14.93 -0.92
N THR A 27 13.67 -14.72 -0.57
CA THR A 27 14.11 -13.41 -0.09
C THR A 27 14.46 -12.55 -1.30
N MET A 28 14.12 -11.26 -1.27
CA MET A 28 14.48 -10.36 -2.36
C MET A 28 16.01 -10.37 -2.57
N PRO A 29 16.49 -10.61 -3.81
CA PRO A 29 17.91 -10.56 -4.11
C PRO A 29 18.48 -9.15 -3.86
N GLU A 30 19.74 -9.05 -3.47
CA GLU A 30 20.39 -7.76 -3.14
C GLU A 30 20.25 -6.70 -4.25
N SER A 31 20.23 -7.12 -5.52
CA SER A 31 20.05 -6.23 -6.67
C SER A 31 18.69 -5.50 -6.68
N TYR A 32 17.65 -6.12 -6.11
CA TYR A 32 16.29 -5.57 -6.03
C TYR A 32 16.07 -4.78 -4.74
N ARG A 33 16.92 -5.01 -3.72
CA ARG A 33 16.83 -4.30 -2.44
C ARG A 33 17.17 -2.82 -2.52
N HIS A 34 17.72 -2.29 -3.61
CA HIS A 34 18.10 -0.87 -3.75
C HIS A 34 17.05 0.00 -4.48
N GLY A 35 15.86 -0.56 -4.74
CA GLY A 35 14.84 0.11 -5.56
C GLY A 35 15.06 -0.16 -7.03
N ALA A 36 14.00 -0.04 -7.83
CA ALA A 36 14.01 -0.42 -9.24
C ALA A 36 15.01 0.42 -10.06
N VAL A 37 16.22 -0.10 -10.22
CA VAL A 37 17.02 0.20 -11.40
C VAL A 37 16.45 -0.70 -12.50
N VAL A 38 15.89 -0.10 -13.55
CA VAL A 38 15.50 -0.83 -14.76
C VAL A 38 16.75 -1.42 -15.40
N GLN A 39 17.17 -2.60 -14.96
CA GLN A 39 18.00 -3.47 -15.76
C GLN A 39 17.06 -4.22 -16.68
N ALA A 40 16.92 -3.71 -17.91
CA ALA A 40 16.42 -4.50 -19.01
C ALA A 40 17.38 -5.69 -19.18
N HIS A 41 17.12 -6.78 -18.45
CA HIS A 41 17.66 -8.08 -18.79
C HIS A 41 16.96 -8.46 -20.09
N ILE A 42 17.55 -8.08 -21.23
CA ILE A 42 17.29 -8.76 -22.48
C ILE A 42 17.82 -10.17 -22.22
N PRO A 43 16.97 -11.21 -22.11
CA PRO A 43 17.50 -12.56 -22.06
C PRO A 43 18.26 -12.77 -23.36
N SER A 44 19.59 -12.84 -23.25
CA SER A 44 20.42 -13.40 -24.30
C SER A 44 19.85 -14.78 -24.58
N LEU A 45 19.15 -14.92 -25.71
CA LEU A 45 18.70 -16.21 -26.20
C LEU A 45 19.91 -17.13 -26.24
N ALA A 46 20.03 -17.99 -25.24
CA ALA A 46 21.08 -18.97 -25.15
C ALA A 46 21.04 -19.80 -26.44
N LYS A 47 22.02 -19.56 -27.30
CA LYS A 47 22.24 -20.35 -28.51
C LYS A 47 22.51 -21.77 -28.05
N LYS A 48 21.51 -22.64 -28.15
CA LYS A 48 21.59 -24.05 -27.79
C LYS A 48 22.67 -24.70 -28.65
N VAL A 49 23.88 -24.84 -28.09
CA VAL A 49 24.98 -25.55 -28.74
C VAL A 49 24.58 -27.01 -28.78
N SER A 50 24.33 -27.51 -29.99
CA SER A 50 24.10 -28.93 -30.24
C SER A 50 25.43 -29.67 -30.11
N PRO A 51 25.49 -30.86 -29.50
CA PRO A 51 26.74 -31.63 -29.40
C PRO A 51 27.28 -32.00 -30.80
N PRO A 52 28.60 -32.17 -30.94
CA PRO A 52 29.24 -32.38 -32.23
C PRO A 52 28.80 -33.73 -32.82
N VAL A 53 28.20 -33.67 -34.01
CA VAL A 53 27.89 -34.85 -34.81
C VAL A 53 29.21 -35.41 -35.33
N VAL A 54 29.51 -36.66 -34.97
CA VAL A 54 30.61 -37.45 -35.52
C VAL A 54 30.40 -37.60 -37.03
N PRO A 55 31.38 -37.27 -37.90
CA PRO A 55 31.19 -37.36 -39.34
C PRO A 55 31.19 -38.84 -39.79
N ALA A 56 30.05 -39.30 -40.30
CA ALA A 56 29.98 -40.53 -41.08
C ALA A 56 30.52 -40.28 -42.51
N ALA A 57 31.22 -41.29 -43.04
CA ALA A 57 31.96 -41.27 -44.30
C ALA A 57 31.10 -40.91 -45.55
N PRO A 58 31.71 -40.33 -46.60
CA PRO A 58 30.98 -39.80 -47.75
C PRO A 58 30.42 -40.91 -48.64
N GLN A 59 29.10 -40.94 -48.81
CA GLN A 59 28.44 -41.69 -49.87
C GLN A 59 28.23 -40.82 -51.11
N LYS A 60 28.50 -41.42 -52.28
CA LYS A 60 28.53 -40.78 -53.60
C LYS A 60 27.24 -40.05 -53.97
N ALA A 61 27.42 -38.91 -54.63
CA ALA A 61 26.38 -38.10 -55.24
C ALA A 61 25.55 -38.91 -56.26
N GLN A 62 24.22 -38.89 -56.08
CA GLN A 62 23.27 -39.18 -57.15
C GLN A 62 22.49 -37.90 -57.46
N THR A 63 22.59 -37.48 -58.71
CA THR A 63 21.89 -36.35 -59.33
C THR A 63 20.42 -36.68 -59.55
N ILE A 64 19.51 -35.82 -59.08
CA ILE A 64 18.08 -35.84 -59.42
C ILE A 64 17.72 -34.48 -60.04
N PRO A 65 17.00 -34.42 -61.18
CA PRO A 65 16.72 -33.21 -61.95
C PRO A 65 15.65 -32.29 -61.32
N PRO A 66 15.55 -31.01 -61.73
CA PRO A 66 14.74 -30.01 -61.04
C PRO A 66 13.24 -30.24 -61.25
N LYS A 67 12.51 -30.39 -60.15
CA LYS A 67 11.03 -30.41 -60.13
C LYS A 67 10.51 -28.98 -59.98
N LYS A 68 9.67 -28.57 -60.93
CA LYS A 68 9.02 -27.25 -61.03
C LYS A 68 8.30 -26.86 -59.73
N SER A 69 8.50 -25.60 -59.33
CA SER A 69 7.76 -24.92 -58.26
C SER A 69 6.25 -24.87 -58.56
N PRO A 70 5.38 -25.14 -57.58
CA PRO A 70 4.01 -24.68 -57.61
C PRO A 70 3.93 -23.26 -57.03
N SER A 71 3.28 -22.37 -57.79
CA SER A 71 2.91 -21.01 -57.38
C SER A 71 1.90 -21.03 -56.23
N THR A 72 2.23 -20.35 -55.13
CA THR A 72 1.32 -20.06 -54.01
C THR A 72 0.15 -19.17 -54.47
N PRO A 73 -1.12 -19.50 -54.15
CA PRO A 73 -2.20 -18.53 -54.31
C PRO A 73 -2.22 -17.60 -53.08
N LEU A 74 -2.20 -16.29 -53.34
CA LEU A 74 -2.38 -15.25 -52.33
C LEU A 74 -3.82 -15.30 -51.79
N LEU A 75 -3.98 -15.65 -50.51
CA LEU A 75 -5.25 -15.56 -49.79
C LEU A 75 -5.60 -14.07 -49.56
N LYS A 76 -6.70 -13.63 -50.18
CA LYS A 76 -7.33 -12.34 -49.91
C LYS A 76 -7.86 -12.29 -48.47
N LYS A 77 -7.35 -11.35 -47.67
CA LYS A 77 -7.86 -10.97 -46.35
C LYS A 77 -9.26 -10.33 -46.51
N LYS A 78 -10.32 -11.05 -46.14
CA LYS A 78 -11.69 -10.50 -46.02
C LYS A 78 -11.81 -9.70 -44.72
N SER A 79 -12.13 -8.41 -44.82
CA SER A 79 -12.39 -7.53 -43.67
C SER A 79 -13.68 -7.93 -42.97
N LEU A 80 -13.56 -8.25 -41.69
CA LEU A 80 -14.59 -8.80 -40.82
C LEU A 80 -15.34 -7.67 -40.10
N VAL A 81 -15.98 -6.77 -40.84
CA VAL A 81 -17.00 -5.85 -40.29
C VAL A 81 -17.89 -5.39 -41.43
N SER A 82 -19.13 -5.88 -41.45
CA SER A 82 -20.13 -5.43 -42.43
C SER A 82 -20.57 -4.00 -42.14
N PRO A 83 -20.87 -3.16 -43.15
CA PRO A 83 -21.29 -1.77 -42.95
C PRO A 83 -22.53 -1.61 -42.06
N TRP A 84 -23.37 -2.65 -41.97
CA TRP A 84 -24.54 -2.71 -41.10
C TRP A 84 -24.21 -2.73 -39.59
N VAL A 85 -23.05 -3.26 -39.20
CA VAL A 85 -22.61 -3.32 -37.80
C VAL A 85 -22.13 -1.94 -37.32
N LEU A 86 -21.49 -1.17 -38.18
CA LEU A 86 -21.13 0.22 -37.88
C LEU A 86 -22.36 1.13 -37.80
N LEU A 87 -23.36 0.88 -38.65
CA LEU A 87 -24.61 1.65 -38.65
C LEU A 87 -25.45 1.35 -37.40
N ALA A 88 -25.54 0.08 -36.98
CA ALA A 88 -26.20 -0.32 -35.73
C ALA A 88 -25.47 0.22 -34.48
N GLY A 89 -24.14 0.17 -34.46
CA GLY A 89 -23.34 0.75 -33.38
C GLY A 89 -23.49 2.27 -33.27
N GLY A 90 -23.54 2.97 -34.41
CA GLY A 90 -23.77 4.42 -34.44
C GLY A 90 -25.14 4.83 -33.90
N ILE A 91 -26.19 4.07 -34.25
CA ILE A 91 -27.55 4.30 -33.72
C ILE A 91 -27.60 4.05 -32.20
N PHE A 92 -26.89 3.03 -31.71
CA PHE A 92 -26.84 2.72 -30.27
C PHE A 92 -26.13 3.83 -29.47
N ILE A 93 -25.01 4.35 -29.97
CA ILE A 93 -24.29 5.47 -29.33
C ILE A 93 -25.15 6.75 -29.36
N LEU A 94 -25.86 7.01 -30.46
CA LEU A 94 -26.76 8.16 -30.56
C LEU A 94 -27.94 8.04 -29.58
N ALA A 95 -28.50 6.84 -29.41
CA ALA A 95 -29.55 6.58 -28.43
C ALA A 95 -29.05 6.78 -26.99
N LEU A 96 -27.83 6.35 -26.67
CA LEU A 96 -27.21 6.59 -25.36
C LEU A 96 -26.94 8.09 -25.11
N ALA A 97 -26.50 8.83 -26.13
CA ALA A 97 -26.30 10.27 -26.01
C ALA A 97 -27.62 11.03 -25.79
N ILE A 98 -28.70 10.62 -26.48
CA ILE A 98 -30.04 11.18 -26.28
C ILE A 98 -30.57 10.84 -24.88
N ALA A 99 -30.41 9.58 -24.44
CA ALA A 99 -30.82 9.16 -23.09
C ALA A 99 -30.03 9.91 -21.99
N GLY A 100 -28.72 10.09 -22.17
CA GLY A 100 -27.87 10.90 -21.29
C GLY A 100 -28.26 12.37 -21.27
N GLY A 101 -28.62 12.94 -22.43
CA GLY A 101 -29.12 14.31 -22.54
C GLY A 101 -30.46 14.51 -21.82
N ILE A 102 -31.39 13.56 -21.93
CA ILE A 102 -32.67 13.60 -21.20
C ILE A 102 -32.45 13.50 -19.69
N LEU A 103 -31.54 12.64 -19.21
CA LEU A 103 -31.19 12.57 -17.79
C LEU A 103 -30.46 13.82 -17.29
N TYR A 104 -29.68 14.49 -18.15
CA TYR A 104 -29.02 15.75 -17.81
C TYR A 104 -30.02 16.91 -17.71
N LEU A 105 -31.02 16.96 -18.60
CA LEU A 105 -32.08 17.97 -18.60
C LEU A 105 -33.13 17.76 -17.48
N ASN A 106 -33.30 16.52 -16.99
CA ASN A 106 -34.22 16.20 -15.90
C ASN A 106 -33.56 16.19 -14.50
N ARG A 107 -32.37 16.81 -14.32
CA ARG A 107 -31.83 17.00 -12.97
C ARG A 107 -32.73 17.98 -12.22
N PRO A 108 -33.28 17.61 -11.04
CA PRO A 108 -34.03 18.56 -10.24
C PRO A 108 -33.07 19.69 -9.85
N THR A 109 -33.40 20.91 -10.30
CA THR A 109 -32.73 22.14 -9.87
C THR A 109 -32.82 22.19 -8.36
N SER A 110 -31.71 21.97 -7.65
CA SER A 110 -31.61 22.25 -6.23
C SER A 110 -31.84 23.74 -6.04
N THR A 111 -33.04 24.07 -5.58
CA THR A 111 -33.43 25.41 -5.13
C THR A 111 -32.36 25.87 -4.14
N PRO A 112 -31.77 27.07 -4.29
CA PRO A 112 -30.91 27.59 -3.25
C PRO A 112 -31.74 27.71 -1.98
N MET A 113 -31.33 27.02 -0.91
CA MET A 113 -31.93 27.20 0.41
C MET A 113 -31.66 28.65 0.81
N VAL A 114 -32.74 29.45 0.89
CA VAL A 114 -32.74 30.73 1.59
C VAL A 114 -32.38 30.42 3.04
N THR A 115 -31.17 30.80 3.44
CA THR A 115 -30.73 30.77 4.83
C THR A 115 -31.57 31.78 5.60
N LYS A 116 -32.62 31.29 6.25
CA LYS A 116 -33.33 32.03 7.29
C LYS A 116 -32.38 32.14 8.49
N PRO A 117 -32.20 33.31 9.11
CA PRO A 117 -31.31 33.45 10.26
C PRO A 117 -31.78 32.54 11.42
N PRO A 118 -30.88 32.05 12.27
CA PRO A 118 -31.22 31.20 13.40
C PRO A 118 -32.26 31.87 14.29
N VAL A 119 -33.36 31.15 14.56
CA VAL A 119 -34.32 31.54 15.58
C VAL A 119 -33.65 31.32 16.93
N GLU A 120 -33.34 32.42 17.60
CA GLU A 120 -32.89 32.48 18.98
C GLU A 120 -33.96 31.82 19.87
N GLN A 121 -33.62 30.68 20.46
CA GLN A 121 -34.49 30.01 21.43
C GLN A 121 -34.47 30.81 22.73
N VAL A 122 -35.48 31.65 22.91
CA VAL A 122 -35.80 32.27 24.19
C VAL A 122 -36.32 31.17 25.12
N PHE A 123 -35.49 30.71 26.05
CA PHE A 123 -35.96 29.93 27.19
C PHE A 123 -36.78 30.86 28.12
N PRO A 124 -37.95 30.43 28.63
CA PRO A 124 -38.75 31.23 29.55
C PRO A 124 -38.01 31.44 30.88
N PRO A 125 -38.27 32.56 31.59
CA PRO A 125 -37.65 32.82 32.88
C PRO A 125 -38.19 31.84 33.92
N ALA A 126 -37.29 31.08 34.53
CA ALA A 126 -37.57 30.40 35.79
C ALA A 126 -37.39 31.43 36.92
N ASP A 127 -38.49 32.08 37.31
CA ASP A 127 -38.51 32.88 38.51
C ASP A 127 -38.46 31.99 39.76
N THR A 128 -37.40 32.24 40.54
CA THR A 128 -37.37 32.35 42.00
C THR A 128 -37.68 31.12 42.86
N VAL A 129 -36.62 30.52 43.42
CA VAL A 129 -36.60 30.21 44.87
C VAL A 129 -35.18 30.31 45.45
N THR A 130 -35.04 31.26 46.36
CA THR A 130 -34.24 31.23 47.60
C THR A 130 -32.73 31.00 47.53
N ASP A 131 -31.99 32.11 47.64
CA ASP A 131 -31.08 32.43 48.75
C ASP A 131 -30.36 31.23 49.39
N PHE A 132 -29.13 30.98 48.94
CA PHE A 132 -28.08 30.37 49.77
C PHE A 132 -26.82 31.22 49.62
N GLU A 133 -26.75 32.21 50.49
CA GLU A 133 -25.59 32.74 51.20
C GLU A 133 -24.22 32.23 50.74
N ASP A 134 -23.44 33.20 50.25
CA ASP A 134 -22.00 33.16 50.06
C ASP A 134 -21.28 32.66 51.32
N THR A 135 -20.65 31.49 51.22
CA THR A 135 -19.50 31.14 52.05
C THR A 135 -18.44 30.43 51.20
N ASN A 136 -17.59 31.22 50.55
CA ASN A 136 -16.21 30.81 50.31
C ASN A 136 -15.50 30.65 51.67
N PRO A 137 -14.79 29.54 51.92
CA PRO A 137 -13.35 29.61 51.73
C PRO A 137 -12.75 28.34 51.12
N SER A 138 -12.01 28.52 50.02
CA SER A 138 -10.70 27.92 49.77
C SER A 138 -10.44 26.56 50.41
N GLU A 139 -10.98 25.48 49.82
CA GLU A 139 -10.33 24.18 49.88
C GLU A 139 -9.72 23.90 48.50
N GLU A 140 -8.42 24.17 48.42
CA GLU A 140 -7.54 23.67 47.38
C GLU A 140 -7.49 22.15 47.54
N VAL A 141 -8.43 21.46 46.89
CA VAL A 141 -8.39 20.01 46.78
C VAL A 141 -7.17 19.70 45.91
N ASP A 142 -6.09 19.29 46.58
CA ASP A 142 -4.94 18.63 45.99
C ASP A 142 -5.44 17.32 45.34
N VAL A 143 -6.01 17.45 44.15
CA VAL A 143 -6.28 16.31 43.28
C VAL A 143 -4.89 15.88 42.81
N PRO A 144 -4.37 14.72 43.23
CA PRO A 144 -3.12 14.23 42.67
C PRO A 144 -3.30 14.20 41.16
N PRO A 145 -2.30 14.66 40.37
CA PRO A 145 -2.41 14.61 38.93
C PRO A 145 -2.80 13.18 38.57
N ALA A 146 -3.95 13.04 37.90
CA ALA A 146 -4.37 11.75 37.39
C ALA A 146 -3.16 11.20 36.64
N ASP A 147 -2.68 10.03 37.08
CA ASP A 147 -1.68 9.28 36.33
C ASP A 147 -2.23 9.16 34.91
N VAL A 148 -1.72 10.00 34.02
CA VAL A 148 -1.97 9.89 32.60
C VAL A 148 -1.24 8.62 32.25
N PHE A 149 -1.96 7.50 32.25
CA PHE A 149 -1.46 6.23 31.74
C PHE A 149 -1.04 6.52 30.30
N GLU A 150 0.25 6.68 30.09
CA GLU A 150 0.85 6.73 28.77
C GLU A 150 0.53 5.38 28.14
N ILE A 151 -0.42 5.39 27.20
CA ILE A 151 -0.87 4.16 26.55
C ILE A 151 0.22 3.83 25.53
N GLU A 152 1.15 2.96 25.91
CA GLU A 152 2.12 2.42 24.96
C GLU A 152 1.36 1.82 23.77
N ALA A 153 1.74 2.22 22.56
CA ALA A 153 1.07 1.74 21.37
C ALA A 153 1.41 0.27 21.13
N VAL A 154 0.40 -0.55 20.89
CA VAL A 154 0.57 -1.96 20.54
C VAL A 154 0.70 -2.13 19.03
N PRO A 155 1.46 -3.12 18.53
CA PRO A 155 1.47 -3.42 17.10
C PRO A 155 0.06 -3.67 16.55
N GLY A 156 -0.20 -3.17 15.34
CA GLY A 156 -1.42 -3.50 14.60
C GLY A 156 -1.54 -5.00 14.37
N GLN A 157 -2.77 -5.48 14.17
CA GLN A 157 -2.99 -6.89 13.91
C GLN A 157 -2.46 -7.29 12.54
N ASP A 158 -1.61 -8.31 12.49
CA ASP A 158 -1.10 -8.96 11.28
C ASP A 158 -1.51 -10.45 11.38
N ALA A 159 -2.48 -10.86 10.57
CA ALA A 159 -3.15 -12.15 10.74
C ALA A 159 -2.37 -13.33 10.12
N ASP A 160 -1.49 -13.09 9.16
CA ASP A 160 -0.69 -14.11 8.49
C ASP A 160 0.82 -13.98 8.76
N SER A 161 1.21 -12.94 9.52
CA SER A 161 2.55 -12.73 10.08
C SER A 161 3.64 -12.47 9.05
N ASP A 162 3.28 -11.76 7.98
CA ASP A 162 4.19 -11.41 6.89
C ASP A 162 4.88 -10.04 7.08
N GLY A 163 4.46 -9.28 8.10
CA GLY A 163 4.97 -7.96 8.45
C GLY A 163 4.15 -6.79 7.89
N LEU A 164 3.01 -7.03 7.24
CA LEU A 164 2.05 -6.02 6.81
C LEU A 164 0.81 -6.10 7.68
N SER A 165 0.37 -4.98 8.28
CA SER A 165 -0.82 -5.04 9.14
C SER A 165 -2.10 -5.25 8.32
N ASN A 166 -3.10 -5.91 8.90
CA ASN A 166 -4.44 -6.07 8.34
C ASN A 166 -5.06 -4.72 7.87
N VAL A 167 -4.64 -3.61 8.48
CA VAL A 167 -5.08 -2.26 8.11
C VAL A 167 -4.37 -1.78 6.84
N GLU A 168 -3.05 -1.96 6.77
CA GLU A 168 -2.24 -1.65 5.58
C GLU A 168 -2.69 -2.46 4.37
N GLU A 169 -2.87 -3.77 4.56
CA GLU A 169 -3.32 -4.70 3.54
C GLU A 169 -4.65 -4.27 2.92
N ARG A 170 -5.66 -3.99 3.75
CA ARG A 170 -7.01 -3.65 3.26
C ARG A 170 -7.13 -2.24 2.73
N LEU A 171 -6.47 -1.27 3.37
CA LEU A 171 -6.70 0.15 3.09
C LEU A 171 -5.70 0.73 2.09
N LEU A 172 -4.47 0.19 2.04
CA LEU A 172 -3.41 0.72 1.19
C LEU A 172 -3.06 -0.20 0.02
N TYR A 173 -2.78 -1.47 0.30
CA TYR A 173 -2.08 -2.32 -0.67
C TYR A 173 -3.00 -3.27 -1.45
N GLY A 174 -4.17 -3.59 -0.92
CA GLY A 174 -5.15 -4.48 -1.55
C GLY A 174 -4.68 -5.94 -1.58
N THR A 175 -4.08 -6.40 -0.49
CA THR A 175 -3.62 -7.78 -0.26
C THR A 175 -4.64 -8.57 0.55
N ASP A 176 -4.47 -9.89 0.62
CA ASP A 176 -5.31 -10.80 1.39
C ASP A 176 -4.71 -11.08 2.76
N VAL A 177 -5.36 -10.56 3.81
CA VAL A 177 -4.99 -10.68 5.24
C VAL A 177 -4.80 -12.10 5.80
N SER A 178 -4.99 -13.12 4.98
CA SER A 178 -4.85 -14.51 5.35
C SER A 178 -3.76 -15.25 4.55
N LEU A 179 -3.09 -14.55 3.64
CA LEU A 179 -2.09 -15.08 2.73
C LEU A 179 -0.83 -14.21 2.80
N PRO A 180 0.28 -14.73 3.36
CA PRO A 180 1.54 -13.97 3.47
C PRO A 180 2.14 -13.51 2.13
N ASP A 181 1.63 -14.05 1.03
CA ASP A 181 2.02 -13.79 -0.36
C ASP A 181 0.73 -13.85 -1.19
N THR A 182 0.14 -12.68 -1.45
CA THR A 182 -1.18 -12.55 -2.08
C THR A 182 -1.16 -13.01 -3.54
N ASP A 183 -0.11 -12.66 -4.28
CA ASP A 183 -0.04 -12.89 -5.72
C ASP A 183 0.67 -14.19 -6.12
N ARG A 184 1.28 -14.87 -5.12
CA ARG A 184 1.94 -16.18 -5.21
C ARG A 184 3.17 -16.17 -6.09
N ASP A 185 3.87 -15.05 -6.16
CA ASP A 185 5.15 -14.95 -6.86
C ASP A 185 6.34 -15.40 -6.00
N GLY A 186 6.09 -15.64 -4.70
CA GLY A 186 7.02 -16.18 -3.72
C GLY A 186 7.73 -15.12 -2.87
N PHE A 187 7.35 -13.85 -2.97
CA PHE A 187 7.74 -12.80 -2.03
C PHE A 187 6.61 -12.49 -1.05
N LEU A 188 6.97 -12.14 0.19
CA LEU A 188 5.96 -11.77 1.20
C LEU A 188 5.46 -10.35 0.96
N ASP A 189 4.16 -10.10 1.13
CA ASP A 189 3.53 -8.81 0.81
C ASP A 189 4.18 -7.67 1.61
N GLY A 190 4.40 -7.88 2.91
CA GLY A 190 5.10 -6.96 3.79
C GLY A 190 6.52 -6.68 3.34
N ASN A 191 7.28 -7.70 2.94
CA ASN A 191 8.64 -7.51 2.44
C ASN A 191 8.67 -6.74 1.12
N GLU A 192 7.68 -6.91 0.26
CA GLU A 192 7.54 -6.14 -0.97
C GLU A 192 7.27 -4.68 -0.70
N VAL A 193 6.32 -4.38 0.19
CA VAL A 193 6.02 -3.01 0.63
C VAL A 193 7.26 -2.33 1.21
N PHE A 194 8.00 -2.99 2.11
CA PHE A 194 9.24 -2.46 2.70
C PHE A 194 10.25 -2.01 1.64
N HIS A 195 10.31 -2.73 0.52
CA HIS A 195 11.25 -2.47 -0.56
C HIS A 195 10.68 -1.60 -1.69
N GLY A 196 9.40 -1.24 -1.64
CA GLY A 196 8.72 -0.40 -2.64
C GLY A 196 8.13 -1.17 -3.84
N TYR A 197 7.93 -2.48 -3.70
CA TYR A 197 7.33 -3.36 -4.71
C TYR A 197 5.83 -3.56 -4.46
N THR A 198 5.11 -3.94 -5.51
CA THR A 198 3.66 -4.18 -5.44
C THR A 198 3.39 -5.57 -4.87
N PRO A 199 2.66 -5.71 -3.76
CA PRO A 199 2.41 -7.02 -3.15
C PRO A 199 1.25 -7.83 -3.76
N ASN A 200 0.42 -7.21 -4.61
CA ASN A 200 -0.74 -7.87 -5.21
C ASN A 200 -0.65 -7.98 -6.73
N GLY A 201 0.56 -8.03 -7.28
CA GLY A 201 0.75 -8.14 -8.72
C GLY A 201 2.17 -8.54 -9.12
N LEU A 202 2.24 -9.60 -9.93
CA LEU A 202 3.47 -10.31 -10.30
C LEU A 202 4.73 -9.45 -10.42
N SER A 203 5.78 -9.86 -9.70
CA SER A 203 7.10 -9.26 -9.82
C SER A 203 7.73 -9.34 -11.22
N PRO A 204 8.57 -8.35 -11.61
CA PRO A 204 8.86 -7.13 -10.87
C PRO A 204 7.88 -6.01 -11.23
N SER A 205 7.11 -5.52 -10.26
CA SER A 205 6.33 -4.29 -10.39
C SER A 205 6.46 -3.44 -9.12
N THR A 206 6.44 -2.11 -9.25
CA THR A 206 6.65 -1.20 -8.11
C THR A 206 5.41 -0.44 -7.69
N LEU A 207 5.33 -0.05 -6.41
CA LEU A 207 4.23 0.75 -5.87
C LEU A 207 4.03 2.09 -6.64
N ARG A 208 5.13 2.63 -7.20
CA ARG A 208 5.11 3.85 -8.01
C ARG A 208 4.41 3.64 -9.36
N GLU A 209 4.58 2.47 -9.97
CA GLU A 209 3.99 2.14 -11.27
C GLU A 209 2.50 1.83 -11.16
N THR A 210 2.09 1.22 -10.06
CA THR A 210 0.68 0.90 -9.76
C THR A 210 -0.11 2.08 -9.19
N ALA A 211 0.56 3.20 -8.91
CA ALA A 211 -0.02 4.42 -8.36
C ALA A 211 -0.75 4.23 -7.02
N THR A 212 -0.35 3.21 -6.25
CA THR A 212 -0.75 2.98 -4.85
C THR A 212 -0.15 4.07 -3.94
N VAL A 213 1.06 4.50 -4.27
CA VAL A 213 1.79 5.59 -3.63
C VAL A 213 2.02 6.74 -4.60
N LYS A 214 2.37 7.91 -4.06
CA LYS A 214 2.77 9.11 -4.82
C LYS A 214 4.05 9.66 -4.24
N VAL A 215 4.85 10.30 -5.10
CA VAL A 215 6.02 11.08 -4.66
C VAL A 215 5.53 12.47 -4.28
N PHE A 216 5.91 12.92 -3.09
CA PHE A 216 5.71 14.28 -2.60
C PHE A 216 7.08 14.96 -2.48
N ASP A 217 7.28 16.01 -3.27
CA ASP A 217 8.50 16.81 -3.24
C ASP A 217 8.35 17.92 -2.18
N TRP A 218 8.92 17.68 -1.00
CA TRP A 218 8.95 18.64 0.09
C TRP A 218 10.07 19.64 -0.12
N GLN A 219 9.75 20.75 -0.80
CA GLN A 219 10.74 21.73 -1.26
C GLN A 219 11.48 22.43 -0.11
N ASP A 220 10.77 22.79 0.97
CA ASP A 220 11.42 23.40 2.14
C ASP A 220 12.36 22.42 2.84
N GLY A 221 11.99 21.13 2.88
CA GLY A 221 12.84 20.08 3.45
C GLY A 221 13.96 19.61 2.54
N GLY A 222 13.88 19.84 1.23
CA GLY A 222 14.84 19.33 0.25
C GLY A 222 14.76 17.81 0.03
N LEU A 223 13.58 17.20 0.23
CA LEU A 223 13.38 15.75 0.13
C LEU A 223 12.17 15.39 -0.75
N SER A 224 12.33 14.34 -1.56
CA SER A 224 11.21 13.60 -2.18
C SER A 224 10.82 12.44 -1.28
N ILE A 225 9.55 12.38 -0.89
CA ILE A 225 8.99 11.42 0.05
C ILE A 225 7.94 10.57 -0.66
N LEU A 226 8.04 9.25 -0.55
CA LEU A 226 7.02 8.35 -1.09
C LEU A 226 5.93 8.10 -0.04
N ILE A 227 4.71 8.51 -0.33
CA ILE A 227 3.58 8.38 0.61
C ILE A 227 2.38 7.69 -0.04
N PRO A 228 1.51 7.03 0.74
CA PRO A 228 0.25 6.49 0.20
C PRO A 228 -0.60 7.57 -0.47
N LYS A 229 -1.20 7.22 -1.61
CA LYS A 229 -1.94 8.18 -2.44
C LYS A 229 -3.09 8.87 -1.71
N GLY A 230 -3.80 8.10 -0.85
CA GLY A 230 -4.98 8.54 -0.12
C GLY A 230 -4.71 9.42 1.11
N TRP A 231 -3.45 9.61 1.50
CA TRP A 231 -3.11 10.40 2.68
C TRP A 231 -3.21 11.90 2.44
N THR A 232 -3.66 12.60 3.49
CA THR A 232 -3.74 14.06 3.54
C THR A 232 -2.36 14.64 3.80
N ILE A 233 -2.08 15.82 3.24
CA ILE A 233 -0.79 16.51 3.39
C ILE A 233 -1.06 17.90 3.95
N LYS A 234 -0.33 18.29 5.00
CA LYS A 234 -0.33 19.64 5.55
C LYS A 234 1.12 20.11 5.70
N GLU A 235 1.49 21.09 4.90
CA GLU A 235 2.85 21.67 4.90
C GLU A 235 2.83 22.98 5.69
N GLU A 236 3.83 23.13 6.56
CA GLU A 236 4.10 24.32 7.36
C GLU A 236 5.60 24.66 7.21
N GLU A 237 6.05 25.80 7.72
CA GLU A 237 7.46 26.18 7.62
C GLU A 237 8.33 25.20 8.44
N GLY A 238 9.27 24.52 7.80
CA GLY A 238 10.18 23.58 8.46
C GLY A 238 9.62 22.19 8.74
N LEU A 239 8.33 21.94 8.48
CA LEU A 239 7.70 20.65 8.72
C LEU A 239 6.57 20.31 7.73
N VAL A 240 6.30 19.01 7.59
CA VAL A 240 5.14 18.49 6.85
C VAL A 240 4.49 17.35 7.63
N ARG A 241 3.16 17.34 7.67
CA ARG A 241 2.35 16.28 8.27
C ARG A 241 1.58 15.49 7.22
N PHE A 242 1.62 14.17 7.32
CA PHE A 242 0.82 13.26 6.52
C PHE A 242 -0.22 12.57 7.38
N GLY A 243 -1.52 12.75 7.08
CA GLY A 243 -2.60 12.12 7.83
C GLY A 243 -3.17 10.91 7.12
N ALA A 244 -3.15 9.76 7.78
CA ALA A 244 -3.80 8.53 7.34
C ALA A 244 -5.33 8.65 7.42
N THR A 245 -6.04 7.84 6.64
CA THR A 245 -7.52 7.86 6.60
C THR A 245 -8.17 7.38 7.90
N THR A 246 -7.40 6.74 8.76
CA THR A 246 -7.82 6.17 10.04
C THR A 246 -7.55 7.07 11.24
N GLY A 247 -6.91 8.23 11.05
CA GLY A 247 -6.73 9.28 12.07
C GLY A 247 -5.30 9.48 12.57
N GLU A 248 -4.40 8.54 12.29
CA GLU A 248 -2.97 8.62 12.58
C GLU A 248 -2.27 9.66 11.69
N TRP A 249 -1.12 10.16 12.15
CA TRP A 249 -0.32 11.07 11.36
C TRP A 249 1.17 10.84 11.49
N PHE A 250 1.89 11.27 10.46
CA PHE A 250 3.33 11.22 10.33
C PHE A 250 3.86 12.64 10.21
N LEU A 251 4.77 13.04 11.09
CA LEU A 251 5.40 14.35 11.05
C LEU A 251 6.83 14.21 10.55
N PHE A 252 7.17 14.93 9.50
CA PHE A 252 8.54 15.15 9.06
C PHE A 252 8.93 16.57 9.41
N GLN A 253 10.08 16.74 10.08
CA GLN A 253 10.61 18.05 10.41
C GLN A 253 12.13 18.10 10.30
N LYS A 254 12.67 19.28 9.99
CA LYS A 254 14.12 19.55 10.08
C LYS A 254 14.50 19.75 11.55
N VAL A 255 15.57 19.11 11.99
CA VAL A 255 16.12 19.26 13.34
C VAL A 255 17.35 20.16 13.27
N SER A 256 17.46 21.11 14.21
CA SER A 256 18.60 22.04 14.27
C SER A 256 19.88 21.42 14.82
N LYS A 257 19.76 20.32 15.58
CA LYS A 257 20.87 19.54 16.13
C LYS A 257 21.59 18.77 15.03
N THR A 258 22.89 18.59 15.21
CA THR A 258 23.67 17.67 14.37
C THR A 258 23.34 16.21 14.69
N PHE A 259 23.61 15.30 13.76
CA PHE A 259 23.36 13.88 14.00
C PHE A 259 24.19 13.34 15.17
N GLU A 260 25.44 13.80 15.30
CA GLU A 260 26.32 13.42 16.40
C GLU A 260 25.80 13.90 17.77
N GLU A 261 25.18 15.08 17.84
CA GLU A 261 24.50 15.54 19.07
C GLU A 261 23.31 14.65 19.41
N SER A 262 22.54 14.19 18.42
CA SER A 262 21.44 13.25 18.63
C SER A 262 21.94 11.87 19.10
N VAL A 263 23.05 11.37 18.56
CA VAL A 263 23.68 10.11 19.00
C VAL A 263 24.19 10.22 20.44
N ILE A 264 24.75 11.37 20.83
CA ILE A 264 25.20 11.61 22.20
C ILE A 264 24.02 11.73 23.18
N ALA A 265 22.92 12.35 22.74
CA ALA A 265 21.72 12.55 23.55
C ALA A 265 20.75 11.35 23.53
N LYS A 266 21.10 10.29 22.80
CA LYS A 266 20.33 9.07 22.63
C LYS A 266 20.01 8.42 23.98
N ASP A 267 18.75 8.03 24.16
CA ASP A 267 18.31 7.28 25.34
C ASP A 267 18.53 5.75 25.18
N GLU A 268 18.20 4.99 26.23
CA GLU A 268 18.35 3.53 26.23
C GLU A 268 17.35 2.81 25.32
N ASN A 269 16.24 3.46 24.96
CA ASN A 269 15.17 2.94 24.12
C ASN A 269 15.34 3.38 22.66
N GLN A 270 16.57 3.66 22.23
CA GLN A 270 16.88 3.97 20.85
C GLN A 270 17.98 3.03 20.34
N TYR A 271 18.05 2.80 19.04
CA TYR A 271 19.12 2.05 18.39
C TYR A 271 19.55 2.69 17.07
N GLU A 272 20.84 2.53 16.74
CA GLU A 272 21.36 2.99 15.47
C GLU A 272 20.99 1.98 14.38
N MET A 273 20.57 2.49 13.23
CA MET A 273 20.31 1.72 12.03
C MET A 273 20.78 2.48 10.78
N THR A 274 20.75 1.81 9.64
CA THR A 274 21.02 2.41 8.35
C THR A 274 19.85 2.16 7.43
N THR A 275 19.33 3.21 6.79
CA THR A 275 18.24 3.08 5.83
C THR A 275 18.71 2.37 4.56
N LYS A 276 17.77 1.92 3.73
CA LYS A 276 18.07 1.35 2.40
C LYS A 276 18.88 2.30 1.49
N GLN A 277 18.79 3.61 1.70
CA GLN A 277 19.53 4.62 0.94
C GLN A 277 20.92 4.93 1.55
N GLY A 278 21.30 4.25 2.64
CA GLY A 278 22.59 4.44 3.30
C GLY A 278 22.63 5.57 4.32
N TYR A 279 21.47 6.14 4.69
CA TYR A 279 21.40 7.18 5.72
C TYR A 279 21.57 6.58 7.10
N ARG A 280 22.41 7.20 7.94
CA ARG A 280 22.49 6.87 9.36
C ARG A 280 21.22 7.37 10.04
N ALA A 281 20.68 6.53 10.93
CA ALA A 281 19.45 6.80 11.62
C ALA A 281 19.48 6.28 13.06
N LEU A 282 18.73 6.93 13.94
CA LEU A 282 18.42 6.53 15.30
C LEU A 282 16.92 6.24 15.36
N MET A 283 16.56 4.99 15.59
CA MET A 283 15.17 4.54 15.70
C MET A 283 14.83 4.29 17.16
N SER A 284 13.65 4.72 17.59
CA SER A 284 13.11 4.37 18.91
C SER A 284 12.64 2.91 18.94
N GLU A 285 12.77 2.23 20.08
CA GLU A 285 12.36 0.83 20.27
C GLU A 285 10.85 0.65 20.06
N ASN A 286 10.06 1.67 20.36
CA ASN A 286 8.62 1.70 20.10
C ASN A 286 8.27 1.96 18.62
N GLN A 287 9.26 2.15 17.74
CA GLN A 287 9.11 2.33 16.29
C GLN A 287 8.25 3.53 15.88
N GLN A 288 8.19 4.56 16.73
CA GLN A 288 7.42 5.78 16.47
C GLN A 288 8.30 6.94 16.02
N THR A 289 9.58 6.97 16.37
CA THR A 289 10.43 8.12 16.07
C THR A 289 11.73 7.66 15.43
N VAL A 290 12.10 8.32 14.34
CA VAL A 290 13.40 8.15 13.71
C VAL A 290 14.06 9.48 13.43
N ILE A 291 15.29 9.63 13.90
CA ILE A 291 16.15 10.76 13.57
C ILE A 291 17.18 10.27 12.55
N PHE A 292 17.32 10.94 11.41
CA PHE A 292 18.24 10.49 10.36
C PHE A 292 18.92 11.66 9.66
N GLU A 293 20.12 11.41 9.14
CA GLU A 293 20.89 12.42 8.41
C GLU A 293 20.88 12.18 6.90
N VAL A 294 20.61 13.23 6.13
CA VAL A 294 20.73 13.24 4.67
C VAL A 294 21.65 14.38 4.28
N GLY A 295 22.87 14.05 3.86
CA GLY A 295 23.90 15.05 3.56
C GLY A 295 24.32 15.80 4.83
N SER A 296 24.04 17.10 4.89
CA SER A 296 24.35 17.95 6.06
C SER A 296 23.12 18.30 6.91
N GLN A 297 21.95 17.77 6.55
CA GLN A 297 20.69 18.06 7.22
C GLN A 297 20.26 16.86 8.05
N VAL A 298 19.66 17.15 9.21
CA VAL A 298 19.09 16.15 10.11
C VAL A 298 17.59 16.31 10.12
N TYR A 299 16.89 15.19 10.01
CA TYR A 299 15.45 15.13 10.00
C TYR A 299 14.97 14.25 11.14
N GLU A 300 13.76 14.54 11.58
CA GLU A 300 12.99 13.69 12.48
C GLU A 300 11.71 13.31 11.78
N LEU A 301 11.39 12.02 11.85
CA LEU A 301 10.15 11.45 11.40
C LEU A 301 9.46 10.79 12.60
N GLU A 302 8.30 11.30 12.95
CA GLU A 302 7.46 10.83 14.05
C GLU A 302 6.17 10.19 13.51
N TYR A 303 5.77 9.07 14.09
CA TYR A 303 4.53 8.35 13.86
C TYR A 303 3.66 8.41 15.11
N ASP A 304 2.60 9.21 15.04
CA ASP A 304 1.60 9.37 16.08
C ASP A 304 0.36 8.52 15.77
N VAL A 305 0.02 7.65 16.72
CA VAL A 305 -1.13 6.72 16.64
C VAL A 305 -2.46 7.37 17.07
N GLY A 306 -2.44 8.64 17.45
CA GLY A 306 -3.54 9.39 18.01
C GLY A 306 -4.16 8.68 19.21
N ILE A 307 -5.48 8.57 19.21
CA ILE A 307 -6.25 7.91 20.28
C ILE A 307 -6.42 6.39 20.10
N LYS A 308 -5.88 5.80 19.02
CA LYS A 308 -6.13 4.39 18.67
C LYS A 308 -5.26 3.45 19.50
N GLY A 309 -4.07 3.90 19.90
CA GLY A 309 -3.10 3.08 20.63
C GLY A 309 -2.57 1.88 19.82
N THR A 310 -2.81 1.82 18.51
CA THR A 310 -2.34 0.76 17.62
C THR A 310 -1.41 1.31 16.54
N LEU A 311 -0.27 0.65 16.36
CA LEU A 311 0.70 0.92 15.31
C LEU A 311 0.28 0.17 14.03
N ASP A 312 -0.71 0.73 13.33
CA ASP A 312 -1.31 0.12 12.15
C ASP A 312 -0.47 0.30 10.88
N TYR A 313 0.45 1.27 10.78
CA TYR A 313 1.17 1.62 9.53
C TYR A 313 2.69 1.51 9.62
N VAL A 314 3.19 0.56 10.42
CA VAL A 314 4.63 0.39 10.67
C VAL A 314 5.38 0.05 9.38
N GLN A 315 4.82 -0.81 8.53
CA GLN A 315 5.52 -1.20 7.31
C GLN A 315 5.59 -0.06 6.29
N THR A 316 4.51 0.73 6.21
CA THR A 316 4.42 1.96 5.42
C THR A 316 5.39 3.02 5.93
N PHE A 317 5.58 3.12 7.25
CA PHE A 317 6.58 3.99 7.87
C PHE A 317 8.00 3.62 7.41
N TYR A 318 8.37 2.34 7.50
CA TYR A 318 9.66 1.88 7.00
C TYR A 318 9.82 2.01 5.49
N MET A 319 8.77 1.72 4.72
CA MET A 319 8.74 1.95 3.27
C MET A 319 9.09 3.42 2.98
N THR A 320 8.43 4.35 3.67
CA THR A 320 8.64 5.79 3.50
C THR A 320 10.09 6.16 3.79
N LEU A 321 10.63 5.73 4.94
CA LEU A 321 12.02 5.96 5.34
C LEU A 321 13.03 5.40 4.32
N ASN A 322 12.73 4.24 3.73
CA ASN A 322 13.59 3.55 2.76
C ASN A 322 13.52 4.12 1.32
N THR A 323 12.60 5.06 1.08
CA THR A 323 12.33 5.65 -0.24
C THR A 323 12.46 7.18 -0.23
N LEU A 324 13.27 7.71 0.68
CA LEU A 324 13.63 9.13 0.75
C LEU A 324 14.77 9.47 -0.22
N PHE A 325 14.57 10.50 -1.04
CA PHE A 325 15.60 10.99 -1.96
C PHE A 325 15.81 12.50 -1.76
N PRO A 326 17.06 13.00 -1.82
CA PRO A 326 17.30 14.44 -1.86
C PRO A 326 16.76 15.04 -3.17
N LEU A 327 16.22 16.25 -3.10
CA LEU A 327 15.76 17.06 -4.24
C LEU A 327 16.92 17.70 -5.01
#